data_AF-A0A1H0BRY1-F1
#
_entry.id   AF-A0A1H0BRY1-F1
#
_cell.length_a   1.000
_cell.length_b   1.000
_cell.length_c   1.000
_cell.angle_alpha   90.00
_cell.angle_beta   90.00
_cell.angle_gamma   90.00
#
_symmetry.space_group_name_H-M   'P 1'
#
loop_
_entity.id
_entity.type
_entity.pdbx_description
1 polymer ?
#
loop_
_entity_poly.entity_id
_entity_poly.type
_entity_poly.pdbx_seq_one_letter_code
_entity_poly.pdbx_strand_id
1 'polypeptide(L)'
;MTSSNKSLRTCTEGHKYYKSSDCPTCPTCEQERKPESGFLSQLSAPARRALEHNGITTVEQLSTFSEKEILQFHGMGPASLPKLRSALETSGLSFRAK
;
A
#
# COMPACT_ATOMS: atom_id res chain seq x y z
N MET A 1 -14.61 -12.32 -25.51
CA MET A 1 -14.58 -12.97 -24.18
C MET A 1 -13.14 -13.39 -23.91
N THR A 2 -12.37 -12.61 -23.15
CA THR A 2 -10.96 -12.91 -22.89
C THR A 2 -10.84 -13.91 -21.74
N SER A 3 -10.59 -15.17 -22.07
CA SER A 3 -10.17 -16.19 -21.12
C SER A 3 -8.87 -15.73 -20.46
N SER A 4 -8.98 -15.08 -19.31
CA SER A 4 -7.80 -14.73 -18.50
C SER A 4 -7.17 -16.03 -18.03
N ASN A 5 -6.04 -16.42 -18.64
CA ASN A 5 -5.22 -17.55 -18.20
C ASN A 5 -4.66 -17.22 -16.80
N LYS A 6 -5.43 -17.53 -15.77
CA LYS A 6 -5.02 -17.38 -14.38
C LYS A 6 -4.27 -18.66 -13.98
N SER A 7 -3.01 -18.51 -13.65
CA SER A 7 -2.21 -19.62 -13.10
C SER A 7 -2.56 -19.83 -11.63
N LEU A 8 -2.74 -21.09 -11.22
CA LEU A 8 -2.82 -21.46 -9.80
C LEU A 8 -1.42 -21.44 -9.21
N ARG A 9 -1.24 -20.72 -8.11
CA ARG A 9 0.02 -20.58 -7.38
C ARG A 9 -0.22 -20.88 -5.90
N THR A 10 0.80 -21.37 -5.22
CA THR A 10 0.77 -21.62 -3.76
C THR A 10 1.89 -20.82 -3.12
N CYS A 11 1.61 -20.02 -2.09
CA CYS A 11 2.63 -19.27 -1.36
C CYS A 11 3.34 -20.15 -0.32
N THR A 12 4.36 -19.60 0.36
CA THR A 12 5.10 -20.29 1.43
C THR A 12 4.23 -20.67 2.63
N GLU A 13 3.22 -19.87 2.93
CA GLU A 13 2.24 -20.12 4.00
C GLU A 13 1.17 -21.16 3.59
N GLY A 14 1.23 -21.69 2.36
CA GLY A 14 0.29 -22.69 1.86
C GLY A 14 -0.99 -22.13 1.22
N HIS A 15 -1.16 -20.81 1.13
CA HIS A 15 -2.33 -20.22 0.46
C HIS A 15 -2.32 -20.45 -1.04
N LYS A 16 -3.41 -21.03 -1.54
CA LYS A 16 -3.66 -21.23 -2.97
C LYS A 16 -4.37 -20.01 -3.55
N TYR A 17 -3.81 -19.42 -4.59
CA TYR A 17 -4.38 -18.23 -5.23
C TYR A 17 -4.21 -18.27 -6.75
N TYR A 18 -5.11 -17.58 -7.44
CA TYR A 18 -5.11 -17.48 -8.90
C TYR A 18 -4.68 -16.10 -9.34
N LYS A 19 -3.72 -16.00 -10.26
CA LYS A 19 -3.26 -14.72 -10.78
C LYS A 19 -2.96 -14.78 -12.27
N SER A 20 -3.39 -13.73 -12.97
CA SER A 20 -3.01 -13.46 -14.37
C SER A 20 -1.71 -12.64 -14.46
N SER A 21 -1.41 -11.83 -13.45
CA SER A 21 -0.15 -11.08 -13.39
C SER A 21 0.99 -11.96 -12.91
N ASP A 22 2.22 -11.66 -13.33
CA ASP A 22 3.39 -12.40 -12.87
C ASP A 22 3.82 -12.11 -11.42
N CYS A 23 3.29 -11.06 -10.80
CA CYS A 23 3.64 -10.68 -9.44
C CYS A 23 3.43 -11.84 -8.44
N PRO A 24 4.50 -12.34 -7.76
CA PRO A 24 4.44 -13.51 -6.88
C PRO A 24 3.70 -13.25 -5.57
N THR A 25 3.30 -12.01 -5.30
CA THR A 25 2.58 -11.63 -4.09
C THR A 25 1.25 -12.35 -3.96
N CYS A 26 1.09 -13.05 -2.83
CA CYS A 26 -0.13 -13.72 -2.42
C CYS A 26 -1.16 -12.72 -1.87
N PRO A 27 -2.38 -12.63 -2.44
CA PRO A 27 -3.40 -11.68 -1.98
C PRO A 27 -3.90 -11.99 -0.57
N THR A 28 -3.95 -13.26 -0.17
CA THR A 28 -4.37 -13.67 1.18
C THR A 28 -3.36 -13.21 2.22
N CYS A 29 -2.06 -13.50 2.03
CA CYS A 29 -1.02 -13.05 2.95
C CYS A 29 -1.00 -11.51 3.09
N GLU A 30 -1.22 -10.77 2.00
CA GLU A 30 -1.29 -9.30 2.04
C GLU A 30 -2.51 -8.78 2.81
N GLN A 31 -3.59 -9.55 2.85
CA GLN A 31 -4.79 -9.21 3.62
C GLN A 31 -4.59 -9.53 5.10
N GLU A 32 -3.94 -10.64 5.44
CA GLU A 32 -3.62 -11.03 6.82
C GLU A 32 -2.57 -10.11 7.47
N ARG A 33 -1.57 -9.66 6.70
CA ARG A 33 -0.55 -8.71 7.18
C ARG A 33 -1.07 -7.28 7.31
N LYS A 34 -2.29 -7.01 6.86
CA LYS A 34 -2.86 -5.67 6.90
C LYS A 34 -3.03 -5.26 8.38
N PRO A 35 -2.48 -4.11 8.80
CA PRO A 35 -2.71 -3.60 10.15
C PRO A 35 -4.21 -3.40 10.39
N GLU A 36 -4.68 -3.67 11.61
CA GLU A 36 -6.08 -3.43 11.99
C GLU A 36 -6.37 -1.93 12.14
N SER A 37 -5.36 -1.15 12.54
CA SER A 37 -5.48 0.28 12.87
C SER A 37 -4.37 1.12 12.24
N GLY A 38 -4.50 2.44 12.37
CA GLY A 38 -3.57 3.42 11.82
C GLY A 38 -3.78 3.71 10.33
N PHE A 39 -3.02 4.67 9.81
CA PHE A 39 -3.19 5.13 8.42
C PHE A 39 -2.84 4.08 7.37
N LEU A 40 -1.92 3.16 7.68
CA LEU A 40 -1.55 2.05 6.81
C LEU A 40 -2.71 1.05 6.59
N SER A 41 -3.64 0.93 7.54
CA SER A 41 -4.84 0.09 7.39
C SER A 41 -5.85 0.65 6.39
N GLN A 42 -5.77 1.94 6.07
CA GLN A 42 -6.68 2.58 5.12
C GLN A 42 -6.19 2.43 3.67
N LEU A 43 -4.95 2.00 3.47
CA LEU A 43 -4.31 1.89 2.16
C LEU A 43 -4.54 0.52 1.51
N SER A 44 -4.39 0.49 0.18
CA SER A 44 -4.30 -0.77 -0.57
C SER A 44 -2.98 -1.46 -0.26
N ALA A 45 -2.88 -2.77 -0.50
CA ALA A 45 -1.64 -3.52 -0.27
C ALA A 45 -0.43 -2.91 -1.03
N PRO A 46 -0.53 -2.50 -2.32
CA PRO A 46 0.57 -1.83 -3.01
C PRO A 46 0.99 -0.50 -2.37
N ALA A 47 0.02 0.35 -1.98
CA ALA A 47 0.30 1.65 -1.37
C ALA A 47 0.94 1.52 0.02
N ARG A 48 0.43 0.60 0.86
CA ARG A 48 1.02 0.28 2.15
C ARG A 48 2.48 -0.19 1.99
N ARG A 49 2.70 -1.17 1.11
CA ARG A 49 4.06 -1.69 0.84
C ARG A 49 5.01 -0.62 0.32
N ALA A 50 4.51 0.29 -0.51
CA ALA A 50 5.30 1.40 -1.01
C ALA A 50 5.80 2.29 0.13
N LEU A 51 4.96 2.59 1.13
CA LEU A 51 5.38 3.34 2.31
C LEU A 51 6.35 2.57 3.19
N GLU A 52 6.02 1.33 3.53
CA GLU A 52 6.86 0.47 4.37
C GLU A 52 8.25 0.28 3.76
N HIS A 53 8.33 0.07 2.44
CA HIS A 53 9.59 -0.06 1.72
C HIS A 53 10.43 1.22 1.76
N ASN A 54 9.79 2.39 1.79
CA ASN A 54 10.46 3.69 1.96
C ASN A 54 10.66 4.06 3.45
N GLY A 55 10.42 3.13 4.38
CA GLY A 55 10.61 3.35 5.81
C GLY A 55 9.53 4.23 6.47
N ILE A 56 8.41 4.48 5.78
CA ILE A 56 7.31 5.31 6.27
C ILE A 56 6.30 4.40 6.97
N THR A 57 6.41 4.34 8.29
CA THR A 57 5.54 3.53 9.15
C THR A 57 4.72 4.36 10.13
N THR A 58 5.03 5.65 10.23
CA THR A 58 4.40 6.62 11.14
C THR A 58 3.96 7.87 10.39
N VAL A 59 3.02 8.62 10.97
CA VAL A 59 2.52 9.88 10.40
C VAL A 59 3.59 10.97 10.45
N GLU A 60 4.48 10.93 11.44
CA GLU A 60 5.62 11.83 11.58
C GLU A 60 6.60 11.60 10.43
N GLN A 61 6.95 10.34 10.13
CA GLN A 61 7.77 10.03 8.96
C GLN A 61 7.10 10.48 7.67
N LEU A 62 5.80 10.21 7.52
CA LEU A 62 5.02 10.63 6.36
C LEU A 62 5.05 12.16 6.16
N SER A 63 4.99 12.94 7.24
CA SER A 63 5.02 14.41 7.20
C SER A 63 6.33 14.98 6.63
N THR A 64 7.42 14.20 6.64
CA THR A 64 8.72 14.64 6.09
C THR A 64 8.78 14.63 4.57
N PHE A 65 7.81 13.99 3.91
CA PHE A 65 7.68 13.89 2.46
C PHE A 65 6.66 14.90 1.93
N SER A 66 6.79 15.28 0.65
CA SER A 66 5.75 16.01 -0.07
C SER A 66 4.84 15.05 -0.86
N GLU A 67 3.65 15.51 -1.22
CA GLU A 67 2.69 14.71 -2.00
C GLU A 67 3.30 14.21 -3.32
N LYS A 68 4.17 15.02 -3.95
CA LYS A 68 4.86 14.66 -5.19
C LYS A 68 5.83 13.49 -4.97
N GLU A 69 6.59 13.49 -3.87
CA GLU A 69 7.51 12.41 -3.53
C GLU A 69 6.75 11.11 -3.26
N ILE A 70 5.63 11.20 -2.53
CA ILE A 70 4.76 10.04 -2.28
C ILE A 70 4.21 9.47 -3.60
N LEU A 71 3.79 10.31 -4.54
CA LEU A 71 3.27 9.86 -5.83
C LEU A 71 4.34 9.21 -6.73
N GLN A 72 5.63 9.43 -6.47
CA GLN A 72 6.70 8.76 -7.20
C GLN A 72 6.87 7.29 -6.80
N PHE A 73 6.33 6.87 -5.66
CA PHE A 73 6.48 5.49 -5.21
C PHE A 73 5.64 4.53 -6.07
N HIS A 74 6.28 3.45 -6.52
CA HIS A 74 5.60 2.41 -7.27
C HIS A 74 4.52 1.74 -6.41
N GLY A 75 3.25 1.85 -6.84
CA GLY A 75 2.08 1.39 -6.09
C GLY A 75 1.30 2.50 -5.39
N MET A 76 1.80 3.74 -5.42
CA MET A 76 1.05 4.93 -5.05
C MET A 76 0.29 5.51 -6.24
N GLY A 77 -0.88 6.05 -5.95
CA GLY A 77 -1.72 6.74 -6.93
C GLY A 77 -2.52 7.86 -6.27
N PRO A 78 -3.14 8.73 -7.08
CA PRO A 78 -3.86 9.91 -6.59
C PRO A 78 -4.96 9.58 -5.58
N ALA A 79 -5.57 8.39 -5.69
CA ALA A 79 -6.58 7.91 -4.74
C ALA A 79 -6.04 7.62 -3.32
N SER A 80 -4.72 7.52 -3.14
CA SER A 80 -4.10 7.30 -1.82
C SER A 80 -3.88 8.60 -1.06
N LEU A 81 -3.64 9.73 -1.76
CA LEU A 81 -3.33 11.02 -1.15
C LEU A 81 -4.40 11.52 -0.16
N PRO A 82 -5.71 11.45 -0.45
CA PRO A 82 -6.73 11.91 0.50
C PRO A 82 -6.65 11.20 1.85
N LYS A 83 -6.40 9.88 1.84
CA LYS A 83 -6.28 9.08 3.07
C LYS A 83 -5.06 9.46 3.89
N LEU A 84 -3.94 9.67 3.20
CA LEU A 84 -2.69 10.10 3.83
C LEU A 84 -2.81 11.51 4.42
N ARG A 85 -3.48 12.42 3.70
CA ARG A 85 -3.75 13.77 4.19
C ARG A 85 -4.62 13.75 5.44
N SER A 86 -5.73 13.01 5.43
CA SER A 86 -6.60 12.88 6.61
C SER A 86 -5.86 12.27 7.81
N ALA A 87 -4.95 11.32 7.58
CA ALA A 87 -4.14 10.74 8.64
C ALA A 87 -3.16 11.75 9.28
N LEU A 88 -2.52 12.59 8.46
CA LEU A 88 -1.66 13.67 8.93
C LEU A 88 -2.47 14.72 9.70
N GLU A 89 -3.61 15.16 9.14
CA GLU A 89 -4.49 16.16 9.75
C GLU A 89 -5.03 15.71 11.12
N THR A 90 -5.37 14.42 11.26
CA THR A 90 -5.79 13.83 12.54
C THR A 90 -4.71 13.98 13.63
N SER A 91 -3.45 14.06 13.23
CA SER A 91 -2.28 14.23 14.11
C SER A 91 -1.78 15.67 14.17
N GLY A 92 -2.51 16.63 13.58
CA GLY A 92 -2.07 18.04 13.48
C GLY A 92 -0.87 18.26 12.56
N LEU A 93 -0.54 17.28 11.72
CA LEU A 93 0.57 17.32 10.77
C LEU A 93 0.06 17.63 9.36
N SER A 94 0.99 17.98 8.48
CA SER A 94 0.75 18.15 7.06
C SER A 94 1.92 17.60 6.26
N PHE A 95 1.72 17.40 4.96
CA PHE A 95 2.83 17.08 4.07
C PHE A 95 3.82 18.24 4.04
N ARG A 96 5.09 17.91 3.83
CA ARG A 96 6.12 18.91 3.62
C ARG A 96 5.74 19.78 2.42
N ALA A 97 5.74 21.10 2.62
CA ALA A 97 5.55 22.08 1.57
C ALA A 97 6.75 22.04 0.59
N LYS A 98 6.67 21.23 -0.47
CA LYS A 98 7.71 21.12 -1.51
C LYS A 98 7.13 20.67 -2.86
#